data_AF-A0A6N6L943-F1
#
_entry.id   AF-A0A6N6L943-F1
#
_cell.length_a   1.000
_cell.length_b   1.000
_cell.length_c   1.000
_cell.angle_alpha   90.00
_cell.angle_beta   90.00
_cell.angle_gamma   90.00
#
_symmetry.space_group_name_H-M   'P 1'
#
loop_
_entity.id
_entity.type
_entity.pdbx_description
1 polymer ?
#
loop_
_entity_poly.entity_id
_entity_poly.type
_entity_poly.pdbx_seq_one_letter_code
_entity_poly.pdbx_strand_id
1 'polypeptide(L)' 'MNGEKLYICATCFQTSATQTECHEHGLMMECQPGEPGNALRQPVKNGYGEYWNTAPRWFLEAVGWIEAGPSLD' A
#
# COMPACT_ATOMS: atom_id res chain seq x y z
N MET A 1 14.67 -0.57 -8.11
CA MET A 1 14.36 0.88 -8.05
C MET A 1 15.27 1.47 -6.99
N ASN A 2 15.94 2.60 -7.25
CA ASN A 2 16.81 3.25 -6.25
C ASN A 2 16.01 3.41 -4.94
N GLY A 3 16.62 3.03 -3.81
CA GLY A 3 15.97 2.86 -2.50
C GLY A 3 15.43 4.13 -1.84
N GLU A 4 14.89 5.05 -2.61
CA GLU A 4 14.16 6.21 -2.12
C GLU A 4 12.75 5.78 -1.68
N LYS A 5 12.46 5.99 -0.41
CA LYS A 5 11.13 5.72 0.15
C LYS A 5 10.12 6.68 -0.48
N LEU A 6 9.01 6.13 -0.98
CA LEU A 6 7.87 6.89 -1.47
C LEU A 6 6.75 6.76 -0.45
N TYR A 7 6.05 7.85 -0.17
CA TYR A 7 4.87 7.87 0.69
C TYR A 7 3.64 8.27 -0.11
N ILE A 8 2.47 7.78 0.26
CA ILE A 8 1.19 8.08 -0.37
C ILE A 8 0.13 8.46 0.66
N CYS A 9 -0.71 9.43 0.33
CA CYS A 9 -1.91 9.73 1.11
C CYS A 9 -3.02 8.74 0.79
N ALA A 10 -3.63 8.13 1.81
CA ALA A 10 -4.74 7.18 1.65
C ALA A 10 -6.01 7.80 1.06
N THR A 11 -6.19 9.12 1.23
CA THR A 11 -7.43 9.82 0.89
C THR A 11 -7.38 10.45 -0.50
N CYS A 12 -6.30 11.17 -0.82
CA CYS A 12 -6.18 11.90 -2.09
C CYS A 12 -5.17 11.29 -3.07
N PHE A 13 -4.47 10.21 -2.68
CA PHE A 13 -3.47 9.50 -3.49
C PHE A 13 -2.28 10.34 -3.96
N GLN A 14 -2.06 11.51 -3.35
CA GLN A 14 -0.86 12.30 -3.59
C GLN A 14 0.38 11.57 -3.05
N THR A 15 1.47 11.62 -3.80
CA THR A 15 2.74 11.01 -3.43
C THR A 15 3.75 12.03 -2.93
N SER A 16 4.65 11.61 -2.05
CA SER A 16 5.74 12.44 -1.50
C SER A 16 6.97 11.58 -1.21
N ALA A 17 8.14 12.21 -1.17
CA ALA A 17 9.38 11.57 -0.69
C ALA A 17 9.49 11.58 0.85
N THR A 18 8.59 12.28 1.55
CA THR A 18 8.61 12.42 3.02
C THR A 18 7.34 11.90 3.67
N GLN A 19 7.49 11.33 4.88
CA GLN A 19 6.37 10.90 5.73
C GLN A 19 5.76 12.10 6.50
N THR A 20 5.31 13.10 5.76
CA THR A 20 4.67 14.29 6.34
C THR A 20 3.16 14.15 6.31
N GLU A 21 2.45 15.06 6.97
CA GLU A 21 1.01 15.19 6.82
C GLU A 21 0.66 15.65 5.39
N CYS A 22 -0.37 15.04 4.79
CA CYS A 22 -0.90 15.47 3.49
C CYS A 22 -2.16 16.29 3.71
N HIS A 23 -2.01 17.62 3.64
CA HIS A 23 -3.11 18.56 3.84
C HIS A 23 -3.71 18.37 5.25
N GLU A 24 -4.99 17.98 5.34
CA GLU A 24 -5.71 17.65 6.58
C GLU A 24 -6.15 16.17 6.60
N HIS A 25 -5.62 15.35 5.68
CA HIS A 25 -5.98 13.93 5.55
C HIS A 25 -5.17 13.01 6.47
N GLY A 26 -4.29 13.57 7.31
CA GLY A 26 -3.41 12.84 8.20
C GLY A 26 -2.08 12.43 7.55
N LEU A 27 -1.40 11.49 8.21
CA LEU A 27 -0.06 11.04 7.86
C LEU A 27 -0.03 10.26 6.55
N MET A 28 0.99 10.52 5.73
CA MET A 28 1.27 9.73 4.54
C MET A 28 1.85 8.35 4.91
N MET A 29 1.43 7.31 4.18
CA MET A 29 1.83 5.92 4.40
C MET A 29 2.99 5.54 3.51
N GLU A 30 3.93 4.74 4.00
CA GLU A 30 5.04 4.24 3.18
C GLU A 30 4.51 3.30 2.09
N CYS A 31 4.91 3.57 0.84
CA CYS A 31 4.59 2.73 -0.30
C CYS A 31 5.56 1.56 -0.34
N GLN A 32 5.05 0.34 -0.09
CA GLN A 32 5.85 -0.89 -0.08
C GLN A 32 5.38 -1.88 -1.15
N PRO A 33 5.52 -1.56 -2.45
CA PRO A 33 5.07 -2.45 -3.52
C PRO A 33 6.00 -3.66 -3.74
N GLY A 34 7.16 -3.72 -3.10
CA GLY A 34 8.19 -4.73 -3.38
C GLY A 34 8.73 -4.67 -4.81
N GLU A 35 9.47 -5.69 -5.24
CA GLU A 35 10.02 -5.80 -6.60
C GLU A 35 8.92 -5.92 -7.69
N PRO A 36 9.22 -5.58 -8.96
CA PRO A 36 8.31 -5.87 -10.07
C PRO A 36 7.91 -7.35 -10.09
N GLY A 37 6.59 -7.62 -10.19
CA GLY A 37 6.05 -8.98 -10.12
C GLY A 37 5.74 -9.48 -8.71
N ASN A 38 6.08 -8.73 -7.66
CA ASN A 38 5.74 -9.10 -6.27
C ASN A 38 4.20 -9.16 -6.08
N ALA A 39 3.74 -10.18 -5.36
CA ALA A 39 2.32 -10.40 -5.04
C ALA A 39 1.69 -9.22 -4.29
N LEU A 40 2.48 -8.45 -3.52
CA LEU A 40 2.01 -7.23 -2.84
C LEU A 40 1.53 -6.16 -3.83
N ARG A 41 1.99 -6.15 -5.08
CA ARG A 41 1.50 -5.25 -6.13
C ARG A 41 0.13 -5.66 -6.68
N GLN A 42 -0.29 -6.89 -6.45
CA GLN A 42 -1.50 -7.44 -7.05
C GLN A 42 -2.73 -7.06 -6.23
N PRO A 43 -3.88 -6.85 -6.89
CA PRO A 43 -5.17 -6.78 -6.23
C PRO A 43 -5.44 -7.99 -5.32
N VAL A 44 -6.19 -7.78 -4.25
CA VAL A 44 -6.58 -8.87 -3.34
C VAL A 44 -7.72 -9.68 -3.95
N LYS A 45 -7.52 -10.99 -4.01
CA LYS A 45 -8.51 -11.96 -4.48
C LYS A 45 -9.08 -12.77 -3.32
N ASN A 46 -10.35 -13.16 -3.42
CA ASN A 46 -10.99 -14.07 -2.47
C ASN A 46 -10.51 -15.53 -2.69
N GLY A 47 -10.98 -16.46 -1.85
CA GLY A 47 -10.66 -17.89 -1.96
C GLY A 47 -11.14 -18.56 -3.26
N TYR A 48 -12.01 -17.90 -4.03
CA TYR A 48 -12.48 -18.35 -5.34
C TYR A 48 -11.68 -17.72 -6.51
N GLY A 49 -10.69 -16.88 -6.20
CA GLY A 49 -9.86 -16.19 -7.20
C GLY A 49 -10.48 -14.93 -7.81
N GLU A 50 -11.65 -14.50 -7.32
CA GLU A 50 -12.31 -13.27 -7.77
C GLU A 50 -11.71 -12.05 -7.07
N TYR A 51 -11.71 -10.89 -7.72
CA TYR A 51 -11.25 -9.66 -7.11
C TYR A 51 -12.18 -9.24 -5.97
N TRP A 52 -11.64 -9.22 -4.75
CA TRP A 52 -12.33 -8.68 -3.58
C TRP A 52 -12.10 -7.18 -3.47
N ASN A 53 -10.88 -6.73 -3.77
CA ASN A 53 -10.52 -5.31 -3.82
C ASN A 53 -9.44 -5.09 -4.88
N THR A 54 -9.56 -3.99 -5.64
CA THR A 54 -8.59 -3.62 -6.69
C THR A 54 -7.33 -2.97 -6.12
N ALA A 55 -7.36 -2.51 -4.87
CA ALA A 55 -6.19 -2.00 -4.18
C ALA A 55 -5.21 -3.13 -3.82
N PRO A 56 -3.90 -2.87 -3.90
CA PRO A 56 -2.88 -3.82 -3.50
C PRO A 56 -2.93 -4.11 -2.00
N ARG A 57 -2.48 -5.31 -1.60
CA ARG A 57 -2.52 -5.76 -0.20
C ARG A 57 -1.82 -4.80 0.76
N TRP A 58 -0.61 -4.33 0.43
CA TRP A 58 0.16 -3.42 1.28
C TRP A 58 -0.61 -2.14 1.63
N PHE A 59 -1.43 -1.64 0.70
CA PHE A 59 -2.23 -0.44 0.91
C PHE A 59 -3.37 -0.71 1.89
N LEU A 60 -4.06 -1.85 1.70
CA LEU A 60 -5.18 -2.26 2.56
C LEU A 60 -4.74 -2.54 4.00
N GLU A 61 -3.53 -3.08 4.19
CA GLU A 61 -2.91 -3.26 5.50
C GLU A 61 -2.54 -1.91 6.12
N ALA A 62 -1.94 -1.00 5.35
CA ALA A 62 -1.54 0.33 5.83
C ALA A 62 -2.74 1.20 6.29
N VAL A 63 -3.89 1.08 5.63
CA VAL A 63 -5.14 1.77 6.04
C VAL A 63 -5.94 1.00 7.09
N GLY A 64 -5.49 -0.18 7.52
CA GLY A 64 -6.14 -0.98 8.56
C GLY A 64 -7.46 -1.64 8.14
N TRP A 65 -7.70 -1.84 6.84
CA TRP A 65 -8.92 -2.51 6.35
C TRP A 65 -8.80 -4.03 6.37
N ILE A 66 -7.57 -4.54 6.38
CA ILE A 66 -7.27 -5.97 6.60
C ILE A 66 -6.13 -6.10 7.61
N GLU A 67 -6.06 -7.27 8.24
CA GLU A 67 -4.97 -7.62 9.13
C GLU A 67 -3.65 -7.73 8.36
N ALA A 68 -2.59 -7.17 8.93
CA ALA A 68 -1.25 -7.26 8.37
C ALA A 68 -0.82 -8.72 8.27
N GLY A 69 -0.46 -9.14 7.06
CA GLY A 69 0.13 -10.47 6.84
C GLY A 69 1.49 -10.62 7.50
N PRO A 70 1.99 -11.85 7.63
CA PRO A 70 3.37 -12.06 8.02
C PRO A 70 4.31 -11.34 7.05
N SER A 71 5.36 -10.71 7.58
CA SER A 71 6.44 -10.14 6.79
C SER A 71 6.96 -11.21 5.83
N LEU A 72 6.96 -10.90 4.53
CA LEU A 72 7.57 -11.75 3.52
C LEU A 72 9.06 -11.35 3.46
N ASP A 73 9.83 -11.88 4.40
CA ASP A 73 11.28 -11.70 4.48
C ASP A 73 12.01 -12.36 3.30
#